data_AF-A0A946S8D2-F1
#
_entry.id   AF-A0A946S8D2-F1
#
_cell.length_a   1.000
_cell.length_b   1.000
_cell.length_c   1.000
_cell.angle_alpha   90.00
_cell.angle_beta   90.00
_cell.angle_gamma   90.00
#
_symmetry.space_group_name_H-M   'P 1'
#
loop_
_entity.id
_entity.type
_entity.pdbx_description
1 polymer ?
#
loop_
_entity_poly.entity_id
_entity_poly.type
_entity_poly.pdbx_seq_one_letter_code
_entity_poly.pdbx_strand_id
1 'polypeptide(L)'
;MKRYLLFVLAALTAGFAQANLVGLESEVYAESPYGTVYRVYATFDSPTDELVAVYALETSPMELSVTTSFYQDAVGGVLGSTIN
;
A
#
# COMPACT_ATOMS: atom_id res chain seq x y z
N MET A 1 29.87 23.11 -28.31
CA MET A 1 30.36 22.76 -26.95
C MET A 1 29.31 23.00 -25.86
N LYS A 2 28.75 24.21 -25.69
CA LYS A 2 27.72 24.49 -24.66
C LYS A 2 26.46 23.59 -24.70
N ARG A 3 25.98 23.22 -25.89
CA ARG A 3 24.78 22.36 -26.06
C ARG A 3 24.98 20.92 -25.58
N TYR A 4 26.17 20.36 -25.80
CA TYR A 4 26.53 19.02 -25.31
C TYR A 4 26.73 19.02 -23.80
N LEU A 5 27.28 20.10 -23.25
CA LEU A 5 27.45 20.29 -21.80
C LEU A 5 26.09 20.32 -21.08
N LEU A 6 25.09 21.03 -21.65
CA LEU A 6 23.73 21.09 -21.11
C LEU A 6 23.01 19.73 -21.16
N PHE A 7 23.21 18.95 -22.23
CA PHE A 7 22.66 17.61 -22.36
C PHE A 7 23.25 16.63 -21.33
N VAL A 8 24.56 16.68 -21.11
CA VAL A 8 25.24 15.85 -20.11
C VAL A 8 24.82 16.24 -18.68
N LEU A 9 24.64 17.54 -18.42
CA LEU A 9 24.15 18.02 -17.12
C LEU A 9 22.72 17.56 -16.84
N ALA A 10 21.83 17.63 -17.84
CA ALA A 10 20.46 17.14 -17.72
C ALA A 10 20.40 15.62 -17.51
N ALA A 11 21.26 14.86 -18.19
CA ALA A 11 21.37 13.40 -18.01
C ALA A 11 21.93 13.02 -16.63
N LEU A 12 22.84 13.82 -16.05
CA LEU A 12 23.35 13.60 -14.68
C LEU A 12 22.29 13.91 -13.60
N THR A 13 21.36 14.82 -13.86
CA THR A 13 20.28 15.19 -12.91
C THR A 13 19.03 14.33 -13.06
N ALA A 14 18.91 13.53 -14.12
CA ALA A 14 17.86 12.54 -14.27
C ALA A 14 18.17 11.31 -13.38
N GLY A 15 18.26 11.56 -12.07
CA GLY A 15 18.32 10.49 -11.09
C GLY A 15 17.08 9.63 -11.22
N PHE A 16 17.28 8.31 -11.31
CA PHE A 16 16.20 7.35 -11.19
C PHE A 16 15.59 7.52 -9.80
N ALA A 17 14.43 8.17 -9.71
CA ALA A 17 13.62 8.12 -8.50
C ALA A 17 13.12 6.68 -8.37
N GLN A 18 13.70 5.94 -7.44
CA GLN A 18 13.28 4.59 -7.12
C GLN A 18 12.49 4.70 -5.82
N ALA A 19 11.17 4.51 -5.89
CA ALA A 19 10.34 4.49 -4.69
C ALA A 19 10.74 3.29 -3.84
N ASN A 20 11.11 3.53 -2.58
CA ASN A 20 11.54 2.47 -1.68
C ASN A 20 10.51 2.31 -0.56
N LEU A 21 9.88 1.13 -0.52
CA LEU A 21 9.09 0.72 0.64
C LEU A 21 10.03 0.53 1.82
N VAL A 22 9.86 1.33 2.86
CA VAL A 22 10.57 1.18 4.14
C VAL A 22 10.01 -0.01 4.91
N GLY A 23 8.68 -0.15 4.93
CA GLY A 23 8.03 -1.26 5.60
C GLY A 23 6.52 -1.11 5.71
N LEU A 24 5.92 -2.12 6.33
CA LEU A 24 4.52 -2.12 6.74
C LEU A 24 4.45 -2.10 8.27
N GLU A 25 3.62 -1.22 8.79
CA GLU A 25 3.34 -1.11 10.22
C GLU A 25 1.84 -1.07 10.46
N SER A 26 1.41 -1.51 11.64
CA SER A 26 0.01 -1.48 12.02
C SER A 26 -0.19 -0.90 13.41
N GLU A 27 -1.27 -0.13 13.58
CA GLU A 27 -1.70 0.36 14.89
C GLU A 27 -3.13 -0.05 15.20
N VAL A 28 -3.48 -0.08 16.49
CA VAL A 28 -4.87 -0.12 16.92
C VAL A 28 -5.49 1.26 16.69
N TYR A 29 -6.41 1.33 15.73
CA TYR A 29 -7.09 2.58 15.38
C TYR A 29 -8.33 2.82 16.26
N ALA A 30 -9.08 1.76 16.56
CA ALA A 30 -10.27 1.84 17.40
C ALA A 30 -10.61 0.50 18.05
N GLU A 31 -11.33 0.56 19.17
CA GLU A 31 -12.05 -0.59 19.72
C GLU A 31 -13.53 -0.44 19.38
N SER A 32 -14.14 -1.53 18.90
CA SER A 32 -15.56 -1.57 18.57
C SER A 32 -16.25 -2.75 19.26
N PRO A 33 -17.60 -2.76 19.32
CA PRO A 33 -18.34 -3.95 19.78
C PRO A 33 -18.06 -5.21 18.95
N TYR A 34 -17.51 -5.06 17.74
CA TYR A 34 -17.21 -6.14 16.81
C TYR A 34 -15.74 -6.56 16.81
N GLY A 35 -14.93 -5.98 17.70
CA GLY A 35 -13.50 -6.23 17.83
C GLY A 35 -12.63 -5.00 17.56
N THR A 36 -11.32 -5.22 17.59
CA THR A 36 -10.30 -4.20 17.41
C THR A 36 -10.11 -3.87 15.93
N VAL A 37 -10.18 -2.59 15.59
CA VAL A 37 -9.93 -2.07 14.24
C VAL A 37 -8.46 -1.71 14.13
N TYR A 38 -7.75 -2.42 13.26
CA TYR A 38 -6.36 -2.11 12.93
C TYR A 38 -6.28 -1.23 11.69
N ARG A 39 -5.32 -0.31 11.69
CA ARG A 39 -4.93 0.45 10.51
C ARG A 39 -3.50 0.08 10.14
N VAL A 40 -3.29 -0.27 8.88
CA VAL A 40 -1.99 -0.63 8.32
C VAL A 40 -1.47 0.53 7.48
N TYR A 41 -0.22 0.90 7.69
CA TYR A 41 0.49 1.93 6.94
C TYR A 41 1.61 1.28 6.12
N ALA A 42 1.74 1.74 4.87
CA ALA A 42 2.93 1.52 4.07
C ALA A 42 3.78 2.80 4.13
N THR A 43 5.00 2.66 4.61
CA THR A 43 5.91 3.79 4.83
C THR A 43 6.95 3.83 3.73
N PHE A 44 7.19 5.02 3.19
CA PHE A 44 8.16 5.29 2.11
C PHE A 44 9.21 6.28 2.62
N ASP A 45 10.42 6.22 2.07
CA ASP A 45 11.54 7.06 2.52
C ASP A 45 11.59 8.43 1.84
N SER A 46 10.77 8.65 0.80
CA SER A 46 10.67 9.90 0.07
C SER A 46 9.24 10.43 -0.01
N PRO A 47 9.04 11.76 0.17
CA PRO A 47 7.74 12.39 -0.03
C PRO A 47 7.29 12.44 -1.50
N THR A 48 8.17 12.11 -2.45
CA THR A 48 7.83 12.03 -3.88
C THR A 48 7.41 10.62 -4.30
N ASP A 49 7.45 9.65 -3.39
CA ASP A 49 7.05 8.28 -3.71
C ASP A 49 5.54 8.17 -3.82
N GLU A 50 5.09 7.36 -4.77
CA GLU A 50 3.67 7.12 -5.04
C GLU A 50 3.35 5.63 -4.96
N LEU A 51 2.35 5.28 -4.15
CA LEU A 51 1.78 3.94 -4.13
C LEU A 51 0.79 3.80 -5.29
N VAL A 52 1.24 3.17 -6.37
CA VAL A 52 0.42 3.00 -7.58
C VAL A 52 -0.53 1.81 -7.48
N ALA A 53 -0.13 0.74 -6.80
CA ALA A 53 -0.95 -0.45 -6.62
C ALA A 53 -0.53 -1.28 -5.40
N VAL A 54 -1.52 -1.90 -4.76
CA VAL A 54 -1.35 -3.05 -3.86
C VAL A 54 -1.97 -4.24 -4.57
N TYR A 55 -1.17 -5.25 -4.91
CA TYR A 55 -1.63 -6.40 -5.68
C TYR A 55 -0.99 -7.70 -5.21
N ALA A 56 -1.65 -8.81 -5.54
CA ALA A 56 -1.18 -10.15 -5.31
C ALA A 56 -0.93 -10.83 -6.67
N LEU A 57 -0.02 -11.80 -6.68
CA LEU A 57 0.18 -12.70 -7.82
C LEU A 57 -0.24 -14.10 -7.42
N GLU A 58 -0.55 -14.96 -8.38
CA GLU A 58 -0.84 -16.38 -8.12
C GLU A 58 0.31 -17.05 -7.35
N THR A 59 1.55 -16.74 -7.72
CA THR A 59 2.77 -17.26 -7.08
C THR A 59 3.18 -16.51 -5.82
N SER A 60 2.52 -15.39 -5.50
CA SER A 60 2.81 -14.54 -4.34
C SER A 60 1.51 -13.91 -3.85
N PRO A 61 0.63 -14.70 -3.20
CA PRO A 61 -0.65 -14.21 -2.72
C PRO A 61 -0.46 -13.18 -1.61
N MET A 62 -1.40 -12.25 -1.50
CA MET A 62 -1.52 -11.40 -0.31
C MET A 62 -2.21 -12.21 0.77
N GLU A 63 -1.58 -12.32 1.94
CA GLU A 63 -2.15 -12.98 3.10
C GLU A 63 -2.57 -11.92 4.13
N LEU A 64 -3.84 -11.96 4.52
CA LEU A 64 -4.38 -11.20 5.64
C LEU A 64 -5.06 -12.18 6.58
N SER A 65 -4.45 -12.41 7.74
CA SER A 65 -4.90 -13.40 8.72
C SER A 65 -4.95 -12.80 10.13
N VAL A 66 -5.79 -13.42 10.97
CA VAL A 66 -5.93 -13.12 12.39
C VAL A 66 -5.91 -14.44 13.15
N THR A 67 -5.53 -14.42 14.43
CA THR A 67 -5.57 -15.61 15.29
C THR A 67 -6.99 -16.00 15.72
N THR A 68 -7.97 -15.13 15.42
CA THR A 68 -9.40 -15.30 15.70
C THR A 68 -10.18 -15.35 14.38
N SER A 69 -11.18 -14.48 14.19
CA SER A 69 -12.02 -14.40 13.00
C SER A 69 -12.32 -12.93 12.67
N PHE A 70 -12.36 -12.59 11.39
CA PHE A 70 -12.87 -11.29 10.95
C PHE A 70 -14.37 -11.18 11.23
N TYR A 71 -14.81 -10.00 11.67
CA TYR A 71 -16.24 -9.71 11.76
C TYR A 71 -16.90 -9.84 10.38
N GLN A 72 -18.06 -10.48 10.35
CA GLN A 72 -18.94 -10.58 9.20
C GLN A 72 -20.34 -10.18 9.65
N ASP A 73 -20.92 -9.18 9.01
CA ASP A 73 -22.27 -8.74 9.34
C ASP A 73 -23.30 -9.81 8.97
N ALA A 74 -24.32 -10.01 9.80
CA ALA A 74 -25.36 -11.02 9.57
C ALA A 74 -26.18 -10.76 8.30
N VAL A 75 -26.25 -9.51 7.84
CA VAL A 75 -26.86 -9.14 6.55
C VAL A 75 -25.82 -8.83 5.46
N GLY A 76 -24.54 -9.11 5.74
CA GLY A 76 -23.44 -8.96 4.79
C GLY A 76 -23.48 -10.02 3.69
N GLY A 77 -22.78 -9.74 2.59
CA GLY A 77 -22.70 -10.64 1.46
C GLY A 77 -21.39 -10.48 0.69
N VAL A 78 -20.99 -11.54 -0.03
CA VAL A 78 -19.72 -11.58 -0.77
C VAL A 78 -19.71 -10.57 -1.92
N LEU A 79 -20.87 -10.35 -2.54
CA LEU A 79 -21.08 -9.38 -3.60
C LEU A 79 -22.11 -8.35 -3.15
N GLY A 80 -22.01 -7.12 -3.66
CA GLY A 80 -22.99 -6.07 -3.36
C GLY A 80 -24.44 -6.47 -3.70
N SER A 81 -24.64 -7.31 -4.73
CA SER A 81 -25.95 -7.89 -5.08
C SER A 81 -26.54 -8.83 -4.02
N THR A 82 -25.72 -9.29 -3.09
CA THR A 82 -26.12 -10.17 -1.99
C THR A 82 -26.65 -9.36 -0.79
N ILE A 83 -26.51 -8.03 -0.81
CA ILE A 83 -26.97 -7.11 0.23
C ILE A 83 -28.24 -6.40 -0.28
N ASN A 84 -29.36 -6.46 0.46
CA ASN A 84 -30.66 -5.85 0.11
C ASN A 84 -31.27 -5.09 1.28
#